data_AF-A0A9P0B7E7-F1
#
_entry.id   AF-A0A9P0B7E7-F1
#
_cell.length_a   1.000
_cell.length_b   1.000
_cell.length_c   1.000
_cell.angle_alpha   90.00
_cell.angle_beta   90.00
_cell.angle_gamma   90.00
#
_symmetry.space_group_name_H-M   'P 1'
#
loop_
_entity.id
_entity.type
_entity.pdbx_description
1 polymer ?
#
loop_
_entity_poly.entity_id
_entity_poly.type
_entity_poly.pdbx_seq_one_letter_code
_entity_poly.pdbx_strand_id
1 'polypeptide(L)'
;MSLFKTREFWCTRSEDDEYFDQNSLIVTRLNTESDFIVTGSHSGVLKVFKPSSEVQENKALSGFKPTDLLIEQIIGNAILQVGAGRLISGSLNFQIAVLHSRILSIYTLSTKEGSTEYGTQNLLHVLYEHHLKRSAANFVIGPFGGIGNRDFVCVQSLDGLLVFFEQESPSFSCFLPDFLLPSPMSFVFKTDSFVTCSSNWCVESYW
;
A
#
# COMPACT_ATOMS: atom_id res chain seq x y z
N MET A 1 -30.18 -8.96 -20.20
CA MET A 1 -30.58 -8.99 -18.77
C MET A 1 -29.41 -9.55 -17.97
N SER A 2 -28.81 -8.78 -17.05
CA SER A 2 -27.77 -9.32 -16.17
C SER A 2 -28.42 -10.11 -15.04
N LEU A 3 -28.07 -11.40 -14.90
CA LEU A 3 -28.65 -12.33 -13.92
C LEU A 3 -28.27 -11.95 -12.47
N PHE A 4 -27.13 -11.27 -12.30
CA PHE A 4 -26.66 -10.75 -11.03
C PHE A 4 -26.32 -9.27 -11.18
N LYS A 5 -26.68 -8.47 -10.18
CA LYS A 5 -26.31 -7.05 -10.08
C LYS A 5 -25.56 -6.83 -8.78
N THR A 6 -24.44 -6.13 -8.84
CA THR A 6 -23.76 -5.62 -7.66
C THR A 6 -24.67 -4.64 -6.94
N ARG A 7 -24.74 -4.74 -5.61
CA ARG A 7 -25.40 -3.76 -4.75
C ARG A 7 -24.34 -2.79 -4.28
N GLU A 8 -24.33 -1.62 -4.89
CA GLU A 8 -23.41 -0.54 -4.56
C GLU A 8 -23.84 0.11 -3.25
N PHE A 9 -22.92 0.22 -2.29
CA PHE A 9 -23.13 0.91 -1.02
C PHE A 9 -22.26 2.17 -0.89
N TRP A 10 -21.11 2.19 -1.57
CA TRP A 10 -20.17 3.31 -1.59
C TRP A 10 -19.38 3.25 -2.90
N CYS A 11 -19.17 4.42 -3.51
CA CYS A 11 -18.40 4.55 -4.74
C CYS A 11 -17.96 5.99 -4.92
N THR A 12 -16.75 6.18 -5.41
CA THR A 12 -16.22 7.45 -5.86
C THR A 12 -15.49 7.26 -7.18
N ARG A 13 -15.26 8.36 -7.90
CA ARG A 13 -14.51 8.36 -9.15
C ARG A 13 -13.31 9.28 -8.97
N SER A 14 -12.15 8.86 -9.48
CA SER A 14 -11.01 9.76 -9.57
C SER A 14 -11.22 10.81 -10.65
N GLU A 15 -10.41 11.86 -10.60
CA GLU A 15 -10.41 12.94 -11.57
C GLU A 15 -9.93 12.46 -12.95
N ASP A 16 -10.16 13.29 -13.97
CA ASP A 16 -9.69 13.03 -15.33
C ASP A 16 -8.13 13.04 -15.33
N ASP A 17 -7.51 12.08 -16.04
CA ASP A 17 -6.05 11.86 -16.15
C ASP A 17 -5.33 11.19 -14.96
N GLU A 18 -6.04 10.45 -14.10
CA GLU A 18 -5.42 9.51 -13.15
C GLU A 18 -5.38 8.07 -13.68
N TYR A 19 -4.20 7.42 -13.56
CA TYR A 19 -3.99 6.03 -13.98
C TYR A 19 -3.67 5.14 -12.79
N PHE A 20 -4.18 3.91 -12.85
CA PHE A 20 -4.06 2.91 -11.80
C PHE A 20 -3.78 1.53 -12.39
N ASP A 21 -3.15 0.68 -11.60
CA ASP A 21 -2.91 -0.72 -11.88
C ASP A 21 -3.35 -1.61 -10.70
N GLN A 22 -2.97 -2.90 -10.77
CA GLN A 22 -3.27 -3.89 -9.72
C GLN A 22 -2.66 -3.57 -8.34
N ASN A 23 -1.61 -2.74 -8.28
CA ASN A 23 -0.83 -2.44 -7.08
C ASN A 23 -1.24 -1.10 -6.45
N SER A 24 -2.18 -0.41 -7.07
CA SER A 24 -2.56 0.96 -6.75
C SER A 24 -3.61 1.07 -5.64
N LEU A 25 -4.13 -0.04 -5.10
CA LEU A 25 -5.18 -0.04 -4.08
C LEU A 25 -4.87 -1.04 -2.96
N ILE A 26 -5.06 -0.61 -1.71
CA ILE A 26 -5.02 -1.49 -0.54
C ILE A 26 -6.13 -1.12 0.46
N VAL A 27 -6.71 -2.14 1.09
CA VAL A 27 -7.63 -1.99 2.22
C VAL A 27 -6.89 -2.36 3.50
N THR A 28 -6.87 -1.47 4.48
CA THR A 28 -6.11 -1.65 5.73
C THR A 28 -6.78 -0.93 6.89
N ARG A 29 -6.55 -1.38 8.12
CA ARG A 29 -7.21 -0.83 9.33
C ARG A 29 -6.49 0.36 9.96
N LEU A 30 -5.26 0.68 9.53
CA LEU A 30 -4.46 1.83 10.00
C LEU A 30 -4.56 2.14 11.52
N ASN A 31 -4.62 1.10 12.37
CA ASN A 31 -4.71 1.18 13.84
C ASN A 31 -6.08 1.57 14.43
N THR A 32 -7.14 1.50 13.64
CA THR A 32 -8.52 1.67 14.11
C THR A 32 -9.33 0.40 13.90
N GLU A 33 -10.55 0.36 14.41
CA GLU A 33 -11.49 -0.74 14.16
C GLU A 33 -12.11 -0.68 12.76
N SER A 34 -12.02 0.47 12.07
CA SER A 34 -12.55 0.65 10.72
C SER A 34 -11.53 0.33 9.63
N ASP A 35 -12.03 -0.18 8.51
CA ASP A 35 -11.23 -0.36 7.30
C ASP A 35 -11.11 0.97 6.53
N PHE A 36 -9.90 1.27 6.07
CA PHE A 36 -9.59 2.38 5.17
C PHE A 36 -9.23 1.84 3.80
N ILE A 37 -9.55 2.62 2.77
CA ILE A 37 -9.13 2.37 1.40
C ILE A 37 -8.03 3.37 1.08
N VAL A 38 -6.84 2.88 0.76
CA VAL A 38 -5.72 3.70 0.32
C VAL A 38 -5.51 3.47 -1.16
N THR A 39 -5.45 4.55 -1.94
CA THR A 39 -5.19 4.49 -3.37
C THR A 39 -4.00 5.36 -3.75
N GLY A 40 -3.10 4.84 -4.57
CA GLY A 40 -1.97 5.58 -5.13
C GLY A 40 -2.04 5.60 -6.65
N SER A 41 -2.17 6.78 -7.23
CA SER A 41 -2.21 6.98 -8.68
C SER A 41 -0.80 7.07 -9.28
N HIS A 42 -0.62 6.62 -10.52
CA HIS A 42 0.60 6.85 -11.28
C HIS A 42 0.86 8.33 -11.59
N SER A 43 -0.15 9.19 -11.44
CA SER A 43 0.00 10.65 -11.51
C SER A 43 0.61 11.25 -10.23
N GLY A 44 0.86 10.43 -9.20
CA GLY A 44 1.51 10.82 -7.95
C GLY A 44 0.56 11.34 -6.88
N VAL A 45 -0.73 11.03 -6.99
CA VAL A 45 -1.77 11.40 -6.02
C VAL A 45 -2.04 10.21 -5.09
N LEU A 46 -1.85 10.41 -3.78
CA LEU A 46 -2.19 9.46 -2.74
C LEU A 46 -3.47 9.90 -2.04
N LYS A 47 -4.46 9.02 -2.01
CA LYS A 47 -5.75 9.26 -1.35
C LYS A 47 -6.01 8.21 -0.27
N VAL A 48 -6.54 8.64 0.87
CA VAL A 48 -6.98 7.76 1.97
C VAL A 48 -8.44 8.03 2.23
N PHE A 49 -9.27 7.01 2.02
CA PHE A 49 -10.70 7.06 2.26
C PHE A 49 -11.06 6.25 3.51
N LYS A 50 -12.03 6.77 4.26
CA LYS A 50 -12.76 6.06 5.30
C LYS A 50 -14.22 5.99 4.86
N PRO A 51 -14.64 4.92 4.16
CA PRO A 51 -16.01 4.79 3.70
C PRO A 51 -16.97 4.83 4.90
N SER A 52 -17.88 5.81 4.92
CA SER A 52 -19.00 5.83 5.84
C SER A 52 -20.27 5.56 5.06
N SER A 53 -21.08 4.61 5.54
CA SER A 53 -22.38 4.33 4.94
C SER A 53 -23.43 4.38 6.04
N GLU A 54 -24.13 5.50 6.12
CA GLU A 54 -25.32 5.63 6.97
C GLU A 54 -26.56 5.22 6.18
N VAL A 55 -27.46 4.50 6.84
CA VAL A 55 -28.79 4.20 6.30
C VAL A 55 -29.66 5.43 6.51
N GLN A 56 -30.06 6.09 5.42
CA GLN A 56 -30.98 7.22 5.48
C GLN A 56 -32.40 6.74 5.86
N GLU A 57 -33.24 7.67 6.34
CA GLU A 57 -34.63 7.39 6.75
C GLU A 57 -35.46 6.69 5.64
N ASN A 58 -35.10 6.92 4.37
CA ASN A 58 -35.70 6.28 3.20
C ASN A 58 -35.21 4.85 2.91
N LYS A 59 -34.45 4.22 3.81
CA LYS A 59 -33.75 2.92 3.62
C LYS A 59 -32.74 2.90 2.47
N ALA A 60 -32.41 4.07 1.92
CA ALA A 60 -31.32 4.23 0.97
C ALA A 60 -29.99 4.34 1.72
N LEU A 61 -28.93 3.74 1.17
CA LEU A 61 -27.57 3.90 1.69
C LEU A 61 -27.07 5.28 1.26
N SER A 62 -26.49 6.04 2.19
CA SER A 62 -25.74 7.24 1.81
C SER A 62 -24.50 6.81 1.03
N GLY A 63 -24.39 7.29 -0.21
CA GLY A 63 -23.20 7.09 -1.02
C GLY A 63 -22.02 7.93 -0.51
N PHE A 64 -21.01 8.11 -1.37
CA PHE A 64 -19.82 8.88 -1.04
C PHE A 64 -20.15 10.28 -0.49
N LYS A 65 -19.54 10.60 0.64
CA LYS A 65 -19.54 11.94 1.24
C LYS A 65 -18.13 12.54 1.11
N PRO A 66 -17.98 13.86 0.92
CA PRO A 66 -16.65 14.50 0.91
C PRO A 66 -15.83 14.24 2.19
N THR A 67 -16.51 14.03 3.33
CA THR A 67 -15.88 13.68 4.61
C THR A 67 -15.26 12.28 4.63
N ASP A 68 -15.60 11.41 3.68
CA ASP A 68 -15.00 10.08 3.55
C ASP A 68 -13.57 10.17 3.02
N LEU A 69 -13.21 11.23 2.29
CA LEU A 69 -11.85 11.49 1.84
C LEU A 69 -11.07 12.17 2.97
N LEU A 70 -10.18 11.43 3.63
CA LEU A 70 -9.44 11.91 4.78
C LEU A 70 -8.14 12.61 4.41
N ILE A 71 -7.46 12.10 3.39
CA ILE A 71 -6.19 12.63 2.89
C ILE A 71 -6.25 12.61 1.37
N GLU A 72 -5.83 13.70 0.76
CA GLU A 72 -5.46 13.80 -0.64
C GLU A 72 -4.14 14.57 -0.71
N GLN A 73 -3.08 13.89 -1.15
CA GLN A 73 -1.74 14.47 -1.18
C GLN A 73 -1.06 14.18 -2.52
N ILE A 74 -0.51 15.23 -3.13
CA ILE A 74 0.30 15.14 -4.34
C ILE A 74 1.76 14.99 -3.93
N ILE A 75 2.35 13.83 -4.22
CA ILE A 75 3.73 13.45 -3.83
C ILE A 75 4.74 13.78 -4.95
N GLY A 76 4.27 14.15 -6.14
CA GLY A 76 5.09 14.64 -7.26
C GLY A 76 5.83 13.55 -8.06
N ASN A 77 5.82 12.30 -7.59
CA ASN A 77 6.37 11.14 -8.27
C ASN A 77 5.29 10.08 -8.49
N ALA A 78 5.37 9.33 -9.58
CA ALA A 78 4.45 8.22 -9.86
C ALA A 78 4.47 7.18 -8.73
N ILE A 79 3.28 6.80 -8.25
CA ILE A 79 3.12 5.74 -7.25
C ILE A 79 2.97 4.41 -8.00
N LEU A 80 3.92 3.51 -7.80
CA LEU A 80 3.95 2.19 -8.43
C LEU A 80 3.18 1.15 -7.61
N GLN A 81 3.22 1.26 -6.28
CA GLN A 81 2.54 0.34 -5.39
C GLN A 81 2.28 1.00 -4.05
N VAL A 82 1.11 0.71 -3.46
CA VAL A 82 0.77 1.04 -2.07
C VAL A 82 0.70 -0.24 -1.24
N GLY A 83 1.09 -0.15 0.02
CA GLY A 83 1.09 -1.27 0.96
C GLY A 83 0.90 -0.79 2.38
N ALA A 84 0.65 -1.72 3.30
CA ALA A 84 0.52 -1.43 4.72
C ALA A 84 1.06 -2.57 5.57
N GLY A 85 1.71 -2.22 6.67
CA GLY A 85 2.32 -3.18 7.60
C GLY A 85 2.92 -2.52 8.82
N ARG A 86 3.52 -3.30 9.71
CA ARG A 86 4.25 -2.86 10.90
C ARG A 86 5.71 -2.57 10.57
N LEU A 87 5.93 -1.40 10.01
CA LEU A 87 7.17 -0.99 9.35
C LEU A 87 8.07 -0.13 10.23
N ILE A 88 7.75 0.07 11.52
CA ILE A 88 8.58 0.84 12.46
C ILE A 88 9.12 -0.06 13.56
N SER A 89 10.40 0.11 13.88
CA SER A 89 11.04 -0.56 15.01
C SER A 89 10.38 -0.19 16.33
N GLY A 90 9.88 -1.19 17.05
CA GLY A 90 9.28 -1.00 18.39
C GLY A 90 7.84 -0.47 18.40
N SER A 91 7.21 -0.26 17.24
CA SER A 91 5.79 0.06 17.14
C SER A 91 4.98 -1.14 16.67
N LEU A 92 3.77 -1.30 17.22
CA LEU A 92 2.78 -2.26 16.72
C LEU A 92 1.79 -1.61 15.74
N ASN A 93 1.94 -0.30 15.52
CA ASN A 93 1.08 0.43 14.62
C ASN A 93 1.37 0.04 13.18
N PHE A 94 0.35 0.04 12.34
CA PHE A 94 0.42 -0.02 10.90
C PHE A 94 0.82 1.33 10.32
N GLN A 95 1.69 1.28 9.33
CA GLN A 95 2.10 2.38 8.47
C GLN A 95 1.68 2.10 7.03
N ILE A 96 1.68 3.15 6.22
CA ILE A 96 1.47 3.07 4.77
C ILE A 96 2.83 3.09 4.10
N ALA A 97 3.12 2.10 3.27
CA ALA A 97 4.27 2.07 2.39
C ALA A 97 3.85 2.55 1.00
N VAL A 98 4.61 3.47 0.42
CA VAL A 98 4.43 3.96 -0.94
C VAL A 98 5.72 3.75 -1.71
N LEU A 99 5.62 3.02 -2.82
CA LEU A 99 6.75 2.79 -3.72
C LEU A 99 6.67 3.72 -4.92
N HIS A 100 7.77 4.42 -5.13
CA HIS A 100 8.08 5.15 -6.35
C HIS A 100 9.18 4.43 -7.12
N SER A 101 9.51 4.90 -8.33
CA SER A 101 10.58 4.30 -9.14
C SER A 101 11.92 4.21 -8.41
N ARG A 102 12.27 5.20 -7.57
CA ARG A 102 13.60 5.31 -6.93
C ARG A 102 13.56 5.51 -5.42
N ILE A 103 12.38 5.51 -4.82
CA ILE A 103 12.19 5.82 -3.41
C ILE A 103 11.09 4.91 -2.87
N LEU A 104 11.33 4.30 -1.72
CA LEU A 104 10.30 3.68 -0.89
C LEU A 104 10.08 4.58 0.33
N SER A 105 8.89 5.16 0.45
CA SER A 105 8.54 6.11 1.51
C SER A 105 7.52 5.49 2.46
N ILE A 106 7.79 5.59 3.77
CA ILE A 106 6.90 5.07 4.81
C ILE A 106 6.20 6.23 5.51
N TYR A 107 4.88 6.16 5.55
CA TYR A 107 4.01 7.20 6.08
C TYR A 107 3.22 6.72 7.30
N THR A 108 2.94 7.65 8.21
CA THR A 108 1.96 7.48 9.28
C THR A 108 0.80 8.43 9.09
N LEU A 109 -0.41 7.91 9.31
CA LEU A 109 -1.62 8.71 9.41
C LEU A 109 -1.81 9.12 10.87
N SER A 110 -1.81 10.42 11.13
CA SER A 110 -2.09 10.98 12.44
C SER A 110 -3.38 11.80 12.41
N THR A 111 -4.23 11.65 13.41
CA THR A 111 -5.42 12.48 13.59
C THR A 111 -5.12 13.46 14.71
N LYS A 112 -5.10 14.75 14.40
CA LYS A 112 -5.05 15.81 15.42
C LYS A 112 -6.47 16.23 15.75
N GLU A 113 -6.84 16.10 17.02
CA GLU A 113 -8.09 16.66 17.55
C GLU A 113 -7.97 18.18 17.57
N GLY A 114 -8.83 18.87 16.81
CA GLY A 114 -8.87 20.32 16.77
C GLY A 114 -9.41 20.90 18.08
N SER A 115 -8.77 21.95 18.60
CA SER A 115 -9.12 22.57 19.89
C SER A 115 -10.34 23.51 19.85
N THR A 116 -10.92 23.80 18.68
CA THR A 116 -12.08 24.70 18.50
C THR A 116 -12.71 24.48 17.13
N GLU A 117 -14.05 24.40 17.03
CA GLU A 117 -15.02 24.58 15.90
C GLU A 117 -14.69 24.17 14.45
N TYR A 118 -13.45 23.77 14.13
CA TYR A 118 -12.91 23.44 12.81
C TYR A 118 -12.36 22.01 12.78
N GLY A 119 -13.20 21.03 13.12
CA GLY A 119 -13.03 19.62 12.75
C GLY A 119 -11.77 18.88 13.21
N THR A 120 -11.77 17.55 13.02
CA THR A 120 -10.58 16.71 13.16
C THR A 120 -9.70 16.87 11.92
N GLN A 121 -8.41 17.11 12.09
CA GLN A 121 -7.47 17.21 10.97
C GLN A 121 -6.65 15.92 10.88
N ASN A 122 -6.77 15.23 9.75
CA ASN A 122 -5.91 14.11 9.44
C ASN A 122 -4.67 14.63 8.72
N LEU A 123 -3.50 14.19 9.18
CA LEU A 123 -2.21 14.56 8.61
C LEU A 123 -1.43 13.30 8.29
N LEU A 124 -0.90 13.25 7.08
CA LEU A 124 0.00 12.20 6.64
C LEU A 124 1.45 12.69 6.78
N HIS A 125 2.25 11.98 7.57
CA HIS A 125 3.65 12.33 7.82
C HIS A 125 4.57 11.24 7.30
N VAL A 126 5.61 11.62 6.56
CA VAL A 126 6.72 10.72 6.21
C VAL A 126 7.53 10.44 7.48
N LEU A 127 7.78 9.16 7.73
CA LEU A 127 8.60 8.71 8.86
C LEU A 127 10.05 8.53 8.44
N TYR A 128 10.27 7.78 7.36
CA TYR A 128 11.57 7.57 6.75
C TYR A 128 11.41 7.17 5.29
N GLU A 129 12.50 7.29 4.54
CA GLU A 129 12.56 6.94 3.13
C GLU A 129 13.82 6.13 2.81
N HIS A 130 13.67 5.17 1.91
CA HIS A 130 14.78 4.41 1.35
C HIS A 130 15.02 4.82 -0.09
N HIS A 131 16.20 5.39 -0.37
CA HIS A 131 16.61 5.68 -1.73
C HIS A 131 17.13 4.42 -2.42
N LEU A 132 16.46 4.04 -3.50
CA LEU A 132 16.77 2.84 -4.26
C LEU A 132 17.86 3.12 -5.29
N LYS A 133 18.84 2.21 -5.37
CA LYS A 133 19.93 2.28 -6.37
C LYS A 133 19.48 1.83 -7.76
N ARG A 134 18.39 1.07 -7.86
CA ARG A 134 17.79 0.56 -9.09
C ARG A 134 16.33 0.96 -9.17
N SER A 135 15.79 1.01 -10.38
CA SER A 135 14.38 1.35 -10.57
C SER A 135 13.50 0.19 -10.11
N ALA A 136 12.56 0.48 -9.21
CA ALA A 136 11.66 -0.51 -8.63
C ALA A 136 10.58 -0.95 -9.63
N ALA A 137 10.13 -2.19 -9.47
CA ALA A 137 8.99 -2.77 -10.16
C ALA A 137 7.79 -2.92 -9.20
N ASN A 138 8.02 -3.60 -8.07
CA ASN A 138 7.03 -3.86 -7.03
C ASN A 138 7.74 -4.11 -5.68
N PHE A 139 6.98 -4.33 -4.62
CA PHE A 139 7.47 -4.81 -3.35
C PHE A 139 6.54 -5.81 -2.70
N VAL A 140 7.08 -6.53 -1.72
CA VAL A 140 6.36 -7.43 -0.82
C VAL A 140 6.60 -6.99 0.62
N ILE A 141 5.54 -7.02 1.43
CA ILE A 141 5.61 -6.77 2.88
C ILE A 141 5.30 -8.07 3.62
N GLY A 142 6.08 -8.36 4.65
CA GLY A 142 5.73 -9.43 5.58
C GLY A 142 6.75 -9.68 6.68
N PRO A 143 6.42 -10.56 7.64
CA PRO A 143 7.30 -10.94 8.74
C PRO A 143 8.33 -11.98 8.29
N PHE A 144 9.28 -11.57 7.44
CA PHE A 144 10.34 -12.46 6.93
C PHE A 144 11.17 -13.04 8.08
N GLY A 145 11.58 -14.31 8.00
CA GLY A 145 12.35 -14.97 9.06
C GLY A 145 11.49 -15.44 10.24
N GLY A 146 10.16 -15.44 10.11
CA GLY A 146 9.25 -15.84 11.18
C GLY A 146 9.15 -14.86 12.35
N ILE A 147 9.58 -13.61 12.17
CA ILE A 147 9.58 -12.61 13.25
C ILE A 147 8.15 -12.10 13.48
N GLY A 148 7.56 -12.52 14.61
CA GLY A 148 6.24 -12.04 15.02
C GLY A 148 6.24 -10.53 15.31
N ASN A 149 5.19 -9.84 14.86
CA ASN A 149 4.89 -8.43 15.14
C ASN A 149 5.72 -7.36 14.44
N ARG A 150 6.58 -7.72 13.49
CA ARG A 150 7.28 -6.76 12.63
C ARG A 150 7.11 -7.19 11.18
N ASP A 151 6.93 -6.21 10.32
CA ASP A 151 6.94 -6.45 8.89
C ASP A 151 8.18 -5.79 8.28
N PHE A 152 8.76 -6.50 7.32
CA PHE A 152 9.89 -6.07 6.52
C PHE A 152 9.44 -5.88 5.08
N VAL A 153 10.26 -5.19 4.29
CA VAL A 153 9.95 -4.89 2.89
C VAL A 153 11.01 -5.52 2.00
N CYS A 154 10.58 -6.27 0.99
CA CYS A 154 11.43 -6.71 -0.11
C CYS A 154 11.00 -5.96 -1.36
N VAL A 155 11.90 -5.18 -1.96
CA VAL A 155 11.66 -4.45 -3.20
C VAL A 155 12.28 -5.22 -4.37
N GLN A 156 11.47 -5.56 -5.37
CA GLN A 156 11.95 -6.09 -6.64
C GLN A 156 12.21 -4.93 -7.60
N SER A 157 13.39 -4.92 -8.19
CA SER A 157 13.76 -3.98 -9.26
C SER A 157 13.42 -4.51 -10.65
N LEU A 158 13.39 -3.61 -11.63
CA LEU A 158 13.12 -3.95 -13.03
C LEU A 158 14.15 -4.93 -13.64
N ASP A 159 15.35 -5.01 -13.08
CA ASP A 159 16.43 -5.89 -13.54
C ASP A 159 16.66 -7.10 -12.62
N GLY A 160 15.69 -7.41 -11.75
CA GLY A 160 15.67 -8.66 -10.99
C GLY A 160 16.50 -8.66 -9.71
N LEU A 161 17.04 -7.51 -9.29
CA LEU A 161 17.59 -7.35 -7.95
C LEU A 161 16.45 -7.27 -6.93
N LEU A 162 16.50 -8.12 -5.91
CA LEU A 162 15.72 -8.03 -4.69
C LEU A 162 16.52 -7.28 -3.64
N VAL A 163 15.92 -6.28 -3.00
CA VAL A 163 16.52 -5.51 -1.91
C VAL A 163 15.64 -5.62 -0.67
N PHE A 164 16.22 -6.07 0.42
CA PHE A 164 15.53 -6.31 1.68
C PHE A 164 15.78 -5.16 2.66
N PHE A 165 14.71 -4.70 3.29
CA PHE A 165 14.72 -3.63 4.28
C PHE A 165 14.14 -4.14 5.58
N GLU A 166 14.97 -4.14 6.62
CA GLU A 166 14.58 -4.32 8.00
C GLU A 166 14.13 -2.97 8.55
N GLN A 167 12.88 -2.62 8.25
CA GLN A 167 12.25 -1.36 8.67
C GLN A 167 13.08 -0.15 8.24
N GLU A 168 13.66 0.61 9.18
CA GLU A 168 14.48 1.79 8.91
C GLU A 168 15.86 1.46 8.29
N SER A 169 16.26 0.19 8.26
CA SER A 169 17.60 -0.23 7.85
C SER A 169 17.60 -1.12 6.60
N PRO A 170 18.44 -0.84 5.60
CA PRO A 170 18.68 -1.80 4.52
C PRO A 170 19.45 -3.01 5.08
N SER A 171 19.03 -4.22 4.71
CA SER A 171 19.62 -5.47 5.18
C SER A 171 20.58 -6.03 4.13
N PHE A 172 20.07 -6.70 3.09
CA PHE A 172 20.88 -7.26 2.01
C PHE A 172 20.16 -7.20 0.66
N SER A 173 20.85 -7.62 -0.39
CA SER A 173 20.28 -7.72 -1.72
C SER A 173 20.79 -8.94 -2.47
N CYS A 174 19.95 -9.56 -3.29
CA CYS A 174 20.32 -10.69 -4.15
C CYS A 174 19.63 -10.57 -5.51
N PHE A 175 20.20 -11.20 -6.54
CA PHE A 175 19.57 -11.27 -7.86
C PHE A 175 18.73 -12.54 -7.96
N LEU A 176 17.58 -12.42 -8.61
CA LEU A 176 16.83 -13.58 -9.09
C LEU A 176 17.64 -14.30 -10.19
N PRO A 177 17.79 -15.63 -10.12
CA PRO A 177 18.42 -16.41 -11.18
C PRO A 177 17.56 -16.38 -12.46
N ASP A 178 18.19 -16.48 -13.63
CA ASP A 178 17.53 -16.59 -14.93
C ASP A 178 16.42 -15.54 -15.18
N PHE A 179 16.64 -14.33 -14.68
CA PHE A 179 15.68 -13.23 -14.74
C PHE A 179 15.62 -12.56 -16.12
N LEU A 180 14.40 -12.26 -16.58
CA LEU A 180 14.17 -11.49 -17.82
C LEU A 180 13.23 -10.30 -17.58
N LEU A 181 12.06 -10.53 -17.01
CA LEU A 181 11.07 -9.49 -16.68
C LEU A 181 10.61 -9.61 -15.22
N PRO A 182 10.33 -8.46 -14.56
CA PRO A 182 9.75 -8.46 -13.23
C PRO A 182 8.35 -9.06 -13.28
N SER A 183 7.99 -9.77 -12.22
CA SER A 183 6.76 -10.53 -12.15
C SER A 183 6.17 -10.42 -10.75
N PRO A 184 4.88 -10.74 -10.57
CA PRO A 184 4.26 -10.72 -9.27
C PRO A 184 5.05 -11.56 -8.26
N MET A 185 5.22 -11.01 -7.07
CA MET A 185 5.92 -11.67 -5.97
C MET A 185 5.04 -11.65 -4.73
N SER A 186 5.10 -12.70 -3.93
CA SER A 186 4.38 -12.81 -2.67
C SER A 186 5.23 -13.53 -1.64
N PHE A 187 4.96 -13.26 -0.37
CA PHE A 187 5.63 -13.91 0.75
C PHE A 187 4.67 -14.88 1.44
N VAL A 188 5.12 -16.11 1.65
CA VAL A 188 4.36 -17.19 2.28
C VAL A 188 4.91 -17.41 3.68
N PHE A 189 4.27 -16.80 4.68
CA PHE A 189 4.69 -16.88 6.08
C PHE A 189 4.85 -18.31 6.60
N LYS A 190 3.97 -19.25 6.20
CA LYS A 190 3.98 -20.63 6.70
C LYS A 190 5.26 -21.39 6.34
N THR A 191 5.84 -21.10 5.20
CA THR A 191 7.06 -21.75 4.68
C THR A 191 8.27 -20.81 4.70
N ASP A 192 8.08 -19.59 5.21
CA ASP A 192 9.06 -18.50 5.20
C ASP A 192 9.72 -18.33 3.82
N SER A 193 8.91 -18.31 2.76
CA SER A 193 9.40 -18.32 1.40
C SER A 193 8.80 -17.23 0.53
N PHE A 194 9.61 -16.74 -0.41
CA PHE A 194 9.15 -15.85 -1.48
C PHE A 194 8.76 -16.66 -2.68
N VAL A 195 7.55 -16.43 -3.19
CA VAL A 195 7.02 -17.07 -4.38
C VAL A 195 6.88 -16.03 -5.48
N THR A 196 7.38 -16.36 -6.66
CA THR A 196 7.25 -15.55 -7.87
C THR A 196 7.03 -16.45 -9.09
N CYS A 197 6.77 -15.84 -10.25
CA CYS A 197 6.60 -16.56 -11.51
C CYS A 197 7.62 -16.02 -12.52
N SER A 198 8.58 -16.84 -12.94
CA SER A 198 9.59 -16.41 -13.91
C SER A 198 9.00 -16.25 -15.32
N SER A 199 9.74 -15.56 -16.20
CA SER A 199 9.32 -15.36 -17.59
C SER A 199 9.26 -16.65 -18.40
N ASN A 200 9.81 -17.75 -17.88
CA ASN A 200 9.71 -19.10 -18.44
C ASN A 200 8.43 -19.85 -18.02
N TRP A 201 7.48 -19.14 -17.38
CA TRP A 201 6.20 -19.67 -16.90
C TRP A 201 6.37 -20.73 -15.80
N CYS A 202 7.41 -20.59 -14.99
CA CYS A 202 7.66 -21.44 -13.84
C CYS A 202 7.36 -20.67 -12.55
N VAL A 203 6.60 -21.30 -11.65
CA VAL A 203 6.45 -20.81 -10.28
C VAL A 203 7.69 -21.22 -9.49
N GLU A 204 8.35 -20.25 -8.91
CA GLU A 204 9.61 -20.42 -8.18
C GLU A 204 9.39 -20.00 -6.73
N SER A 205 9.95 -20.79 -5.81
CA SER A 205 9.90 -20.52 -4.36
C SER A 205 11.32 -20.47 -3.83
N TYR A 206 11.66 -19.36 -3.18
CA TYR A 206 12.96 -19.12 -2.57
C TYR A 206 12.82 -19.05 -1.05
N TRP A 207 13.70 -19.75 -0.33
CA TRP A 207 13.78 -19.77 1.13
C TRP A 207 15.16 -19.28 1.60
#